data_AF-A0A1J4KFW0-F1
#
_entry.id   AF-A0A1J4KFW0-F1
#
_cell.length_a   1.000
_cell.length_b   1.000
_cell.length_c   1.000
_cell.angle_alpha   90.00
_cell.angle_beta   90.00
_cell.angle_gamma   90.00
#
_symmetry.space_group_name_H-M   'P 1'
#
loop_
_entity.id
_entity.type
_entity.pdbx_description
1 polymer ?
#
loop_
_entity_poly.entity_id
_entity_poly.type
_entity_poly.pdbx_seq_one_letter_code
_entity_poly.pdbx_strand_id
1 'polypeptide(L)'
;MSEIDFDIIGNPSHSDFINQIQDAPELVGIENVSRFFDVALSNFTKKRTVTHKRGKAILIAVITILQNNTYRSIFIDNGNLLSLPYGIEEYADLIFDLLHIFVTQDSYVFDSVLAEKLALQIPFSPSKSLILIAKYGEKFSSLEHPWDILDLLFYHSSKFVGKETAIDYIKLLTYLCRRKERYNEYRSMQCFDTIAIAFLKSKDVEILKAAYCSLISISNKSDKCRSKECLDRFPINSVLSHLQSSNEDLVSHALQFLLSYELTNDKILAQLIKLNTTSATLALMKLCENQKNALYMANNDSWLKYALPTTLESLKLIYCLLNHKQIQKKFISSQNFLNFLVLSSNNASKEILVLILGILKQLPLTSQKITELEKKKFFSNIVQSADNCNCELSDQARYNIFEIVAQYQYTKELIGVCECAVTEILEMESLSSEAFRLVLLLCRYPECVRVMRKDGLVDFYTKHMKNSKMKKRAQIFLETIPDDYGDDDDYNEEDYENAGYTYSD
;
A
#
# COMPACT_ATOMS: atom_id res chain seq x y z
N MET A 1 -3.78 35.17 62.16
CA MET A 1 -3.89 34.78 60.74
C MET A 1 -5.37 34.80 60.41
N SER A 2 -5.78 35.32 59.26
CA SER A 2 -7.19 35.27 58.86
C SER A 2 -7.56 33.81 58.67
N GLU A 3 -8.55 33.32 59.41
CA GLU A 3 -9.12 31.99 59.17
C GLU A 3 -10.17 32.08 58.06
N ILE A 4 -10.40 30.98 57.37
CA ILE A 4 -11.39 30.89 56.31
C ILE A 4 -12.81 30.89 56.88
N ASP A 5 -13.67 31.77 56.37
CA ASP A 5 -15.07 31.86 56.83
C ASP A 5 -15.99 30.97 55.96
N PHE A 6 -16.36 29.82 56.52
CA PHE A 6 -17.23 28.85 55.84
C PHE A 6 -18.68 29.33 55.68
N ASP A 7 -19.16 30.27 56.51
CA ASP A 7 -20.51 30.81 56.38
C ASP A 7 -20.59 31.76 55.18
N ILE A 8 -19.52 32.51 54.93
CA ILE A 8 -19.38 33.33 53.72
C ILE A 8 -19.28 32.43 52.49
N ILE A 9 -18.43 31.39 52.49
CA ILE A 9 -18.27 30.46 51.36
C ILE A 9 -19.55 29.64 51.11
N GLY A 10 -20.33 29.37 52.14
CA GLY A 10 -21.62 28.70 52.02
C GLY A 10 -22.72 29.57 51.39
N ASN A 11 -22.52 30.89 51.31
CA ASN A 11 -23.48 31.85 50.80
C ASN A 11 -22.92 32.61 49.58
N PRO A 12 -23.18 32.12 48.35
CA PRO A 12 -22.67 32.76 47.14
C PRO A 12 -23.30 34.14 46.92
N SER A 13 -24.26 34.60 47.70
CA SER A 13 -24.78 35.97 47.60
C SER A 13 -24.01 36.98 48.46
N HIS A 14 -23.17 36.54 49.39
CA HIS A 14 -22.42 37.42 50.29
C HIS A 14 -21.48 38.37 49.53
N SER A 15 -21.28 39.59 50.03
CA SER A 15 -20.42 40.62 49.42
C SER A 15 -18.98 40.14 49.29
N ASP A 16 -18.46 39.55 50.37
CA ASP A 16 -17.06 39.11 50.48
C ASP A 16 -16.80 37.70 49.95
N PHE A 17 -17.81 37.05 49.35
CA PHE A 17 -17.71 35.68 48.84
C PHE A 17 -16.52 35.49 47.90
N ILE A 18 -16.33 36.40 46.94
CA ILE A 18 -15.25 36.28 45.95
C ILE A 18 -13.88 36.39 46.62
N ASN A 19 -13.70 37.35 47.53
CA ASN A 19 -12.43 37.56 48.24
C ASN A 19 -12.08 36.31 49.06
N GLN A 20 -13.04 35.80 49.85
CA GLN A 20 -12.84 34.58 50.65
C GLN A 20 -12.49 33.35 49.81
N ILE A 21 -13.14 33.17 48.64
CA ILE A 21 -12.81 32.07 47.72
C ILE A 21 -11.43 32.23 47.09
N GLN A 22 -11.03 33.46 46.74
CA GLN A 22 -9.74 33.74 46.11
C GLN A 22 -8.56 33.59 47.09
N ASP A 23 -8.77 33.93 48.36
CA ASP A 23 -7.76 33.79 49.42
C ASP A 23 -7.69 32.35 49.95
N ALA A 24 -8.70 31.51 49.68
CA ALA A 24 -8.77 30.13 50.18
C ALA A 24 -7.52 29.26 49.92
N PRO A 25 -6.83 29.33 48.76
CA PRO A 25 -5.62 28.55 48.55
C PRO A 25 -4.48 28.83 49.55
N GLU A 26 -4.46 30.02 50.16
CA GLU A 26 -3.47 30.39 51.18
C GLU A 26 -3.96 30.10 52.61
N LEU A 27 -5.27 30.06 52.82
CA LEU A 27 -5.90 29.95 54.16
C LEU A 27 -6.35 28.53 54.51
N VAL A 28 -6.47 27.63 53.53
CA VAL A 28 -6.90 26.25 53.73
C VAL A 28 -5.74 25.35 54.16
N GLY A 29 -5.89 24.74 55.33
CA GLY A 29 -5.00 23.74 55.92
C GLY A 29 -5.52 22.32 55.75
N ILE A 30 -4.71 21.32 56.12
CA ILE A 30 -5.06 19.89 56.03
C ILE A 30 -6.33 19.57 56.85
N GLU A 31 -6.49 20.23 57.99
CA GLU A 31 -7.60 20.05 58.92
C GLU A 31 -8.96 20.56 58.39
N ASN A 32 -8.96 21.50 57.45
CA ASN A 32 -10.18 22.18 57.01
C ASN A 32 -10.44 22.05 55.49
N VAL A 33 -9.51 21.47 54.72
CA VAL A 33 -9.63 21.30 53.26
C VAL A 33 -10.83 20.44 52.83
N SER A 34 -11.16 19.38 53.58
CA SER A 34 -12.35 18.58 53.33
C SER A 34 -13.61 19.44 53.40
N ARG A 35 -13.75 20.19 54.50
CA ARG A 35 -14.90 21.08 54.73
C ARG A 35 -14.97 22.18 53.67
N PHE A 36 -13.83 22.70 53.23
CA PHE A 36 -13.78 23.66 52.14
C PHE A 36 -14.38 23.09 50.86
N PHE A 37 -13.95 21.91 50.41
CA PHE A 37 -14.49 21.30 49.19
C PHE A 37 -15.99 21.06 49.30
N ASP A 38 -16.47 20.51 50.43
CA ASP A 38 -17.88 20.22 50.63
C ASP A 38 -18.74 21.50 50.56
N VAL A 39 -18.33 22.54 51.31
CA VAL A 39 -19.08 23.81 51.35
C VAL A 39 -19.01 24.52 50.01
N ALA A 40 -17.84 24.60 49.38
CA ALA A 40 -17.65 25.30 48.13
C ALA A 40 -18.41 24.62 46.97
N LEU A 41 -18.30 23.29 46.82
CA LEU A 41 -18.96 22.54 45.76
C LEU A 41 -20.47 22.40 45.97
N SER A 42 -20.96 22.44 47.23
CA SER A 42 -22.40 22.45 47.51
C SER A 42 -23.14 23.62 46.84
N ASN A 43 -22.43 24.70 46.50
CA ASN A 43 -23.03 25.84 45.80
C ASN A 43 -23.48 25.52 44.37
N PHE A 44 -22.99 24.43 43.76
CA PHE A 44 -23.46 23.97 42.45
C PHE A 44 -24.71 23.09 42.53
N THR A 45 -25.02 22.52 43.69
CA THR A 45 -26.19 21.63 43.88
C THR A 45 -27.38 22.30 44.56
N LYS A 46 -27.18 23.47 45.19
CA LYS A 46 -28.23 24.25 45.84
C LYS A 46 -29.28 24.76 44.83
N LYS A 47 -30.53 24.87 45.30
CA LYS A 47 -31.67 25.43 44.52
C LYS A 47 -31.42 26.86 44.01
N ARG A 48 -30.59 27.64 44.72
CA ARG A 48 -30.16 28.97 44.27
C ARG A 48 -28.92 28.79 43.41
N THR A 49 -29.04 29.11 42.13
CA THR A 49 -27.94 29.00 41.17
C THR A 49 -26.84 30.00 41.51
N VAL A 50 -25.62 29.49 41.71
CA VAL A 50 -24.43 30.34 41.77
C VAL A 50 -24.24 31.02 40.41
N THR A 51 -23.91 32.31 40.40
CA THR A 51 -23.62 33.01 39.14
C THR A 51 -22.37 32.46 38.50
N HIS A 52 -22.28 32.45 37.17
CA HIS A 52 -21.12 31.88 36.47
C HIS A 52 -19.78 32.49 36.92
N LYS A 53 -19.74 33.80 37.20
CA LYS A 53 -18.53 34.46 37.73
C LYS A 53 -18.10 33.87 39.06
N ARG A 54 -19.04 33.66 39.98
CA ARG A 54 -18.77 33.09 41.31
C ARG A 54 -18.45 31.60 41.23
N GLY A 55 -19.13 30.85 40.37
CA GLY A 55 -18.82 29.44 40.10
C GLY A 55 -17.42 29.25 39.54
N LYS A 56 -16.99 30.09 38.59
CA LYS A 56 -15.61 30.08 38.07
C LYS A 56 -14.58 30.35 39.16
N ALA A 57 -14.84 31.30 40.07
CA ALA A 57 -13.96 31.58 41.19
C ALA A 57 -13.79 30.35 42.10
N ILE A 58 -14.88 29.62 42.40
CA ILE A 58 -14.83 28.37 43.16
C ILE A 58 -13.92 27.35 42.46
N LEU A 59 -14.13 27.10 41.17
CA LEU A 59 -13.35 26.11 40.43
C LEU A 59 -11.87 26.48 40.33
N ILE A 60 -11.54 27.77 40.16
CA ILE A 60 -10.14 28.26 40.15
C ILE A 60 -9.48 28.03 41.51
N ALA A 61 -10.17 28.32 42.62
CA ALA A 61 -9.66 28.06 43.96
C ALA A 61 -9.41 26.57 44.18
N VAL A 62 -10.37 25.71 43.77
CA VAL A 62 -10.23 24.25 43.83
C VAL A 62 -9.03 23.78 42.98
N ILE A 63 -8.88 24.21 41.73
CA ILE A 63 -7.73 23.89 40.86
C ILE A 63 -6.40 24.23 41.54
N THR A 64 -6.34 25.39 42.20
CA THR A 64 -5.12 25.87 42.87
C THR A 64 -4.78 25.02 44.09
N ILE A 65 -5.78 24.69 44.91
CA ILE A 65 -5.62 23.83 46.09
C ILE A 65 -5.19 22.41 45.69
N LEU A 66 -5.73 21.87 44.61
CA LEU A 66 -5.43 20.52 44.12
C LEU A 66 -4.02 20.35 43.54
N GLN A 67 -3.25 21.43 43.37
CA GLN A 67 -1.83 21.32 43.07
C GLN A 67 -1.06 20.63 44.18
N ASN A 68 -1.56 20.67 45.43
CA ASN A 68 -1.00 19.93 46.54
C ASN A 68 -1.50 18.46 46.52
N ASN A 69 -0.55 17.50 46.52
CA ASN A 69 -0.85 16.07 46.47
C ASN A 69 -1.73 15.59 47.62
N THR A 70 -1.48 16.04 48.85
CA THR A 70 -2.26 15.65 50.03
C THR A 70 -3.70 16.12 49.92
N TYR A 71 -3.92 17.37 49.50
CA TYR A 71 -5.25 17.93 49.32
C TYR A 71 -6.01 17.24 48.20
N ARG A 72 -5.31 16.84 47.14
CA ARG A 72 -5.89 16.09 46.03
C ARG A 72 -6.31 14.68 46.43
N SER A 73 -5.53 13.97 47.23
CA SER A 73 -5.95 12.67 47.80
C SER A 73 -7.24 12.81 48.62
N ILE A 74 -7.31 13.81 49.51
CA ILE A 74 -8.53 14.10 50.30
C ILE A 74 -9.72 14.41 49.37
N PHE A 75 -9.50 15.16 48.29
CA PHE A 75 -10.55 15.47 47.32
C PHE A 75 -11.10 14.20 46.63
N ILE A 76 -10.22 13.28 46.25
CA ILE A 76 -10.57 12.01 45.62
C ILE A 76 -11.32 11.12 46.61
N ASP A 77 -10.77 10.93 47.81
CA ASP A 77 -11.30 10.01 48.83
C ASP A 77 -12.71 10.42 49.30
N ASN A 78 -12.99 11.72 49.31
CA ASN A 78 -14.31 12.26 49.65
C ASN A 78 -15.32 12.22 48.49
N GLY A 79 -14.93 11.74 47.30
CA GLY A 79 -15.83 11.65 46.14
C GLY A 79 -16.18 13.01 45.52
N ASN A 80 -15.47 14.09 45.86
CA ASN A 80 -15.76 15.45 45.42
C ASN A 80 -15.66 15.64 43.90
N LEU A 81 -14.92 14.76 43.22
CA LEU A 81 -14.78 14.75 41.77
C LEU A 81 -16.12 14.57 41.05
N LEU A 82 -17.07 13.84 41.66
CA LEU A 82 -18.41 13.61 41.10
C LEU A 82 -19.37 14.78 41.37
N SER A 83 -19.03 15.66 42.32
CA SER A 83 -19.81 16.84 42.70
C SER A 83 -19.53 18.07 41.83
N LEU A 84 -18.56 17.98 40.90
CA LEU A 84 -18.26 19.05 39.97
C LEU A 84 -19.45 19.33 39.02
N PRO A 85 -19.61 20.57 38.55
CA PRO A 85 -20.73 20.97 37.70
C PRO A 85 -20.55 20.52 36.24
N TYR A 86 -20.64 19.20 36.01
CA TYR A 86 -20.54 18.65 34.66
C TYR A 86 -21.73 19.03 33.77
N GLY A 87 -21.51 19.14 32.46
CA GLY A 87 -22.61 19.43 31.52
C GLY A 87 -22.95 20.93 31.39
N ILE A 88 -22.13 21.82 31.94
CA ILE A 88 -22.35 23.28 31.93
C ILE A 88 -21.24 23.95 31.13
N GLU A 89 -21.61 24.56 29.99
CA GLU A 89 -20.67 25.16 29.03
C GLU A 89 -19.76 26.22 29.66
N GLU A 90 -20.30 27.08 30.52
CA GLU A 90 -19.55 28.17 31.13
C GLU A 90 -18.43 27.68 32.05
N TYR A 91 -18.49 26.43 32.50
CA TYR A 91 -17.48 25.82 33.36
C TYR A 91 -16.59 24.83 32.63
N ALA A 92 -16.91 24.46 31.38
CA ALA A 92 -16.27 23.36 30.65
C ALA A 92 -14.73 23.45 30.66
N ASP A 93 -14.18 24.63 30.37
CA ASP A 93 -12.72 24.83 30.34
C ASP A 93 -12.04 24.50 31.67
N LEU A 94 -12.60 25.00 32.78
CA LEU A 94 -12.05 24.75 34.12
C LEU A 94 -12.25 23.29 34.55
N ILE A 95 -13.32 22.64 34.10
CA ILE A 95 -13.52 21.21 34.31
C ILE A 95 -12.45 20.41 33.56
N PHE A 96 -12.12 20.76 32.31
CA PHE A 96 -11.02 20.11 31.60
C PHE A 96 -9.68 20.35 32.28
N ASP A 97 -9.42 21.55 32.81
CA ASP A 97 -8.19 21.83 33.56
C ASP A 97 -8.07 20.96 34.83
N LEU A 98 -9.18 20.79 35.56
CA LEU A 98 -9.27 19.88 36.70
C LEU A 98 -9.00 18.43 36.28
N LEU A 99 -9.73 17.93 35.28
CA LEU A 99 -9.56 16.55 34.81
C LEU A 99 -8.16 16.32 34.25
N HIS A 100 -7.51 17.34 33.69
CA HIS A 100 -6.12 17.25 33.22
C HIS A 100 -5.13 17.04 34.37
N ILE A 101 -5.36 17.65 35.54
CA ILE A 101 -4.55 17.37 36.75
C ILE A 101 -4.68 15.89 37.11
N PHE A 102 -5.91 15.38 37.21
CA PHE A 102 -6.17 13.99 37.59
C PHE A 102 -5.64 12.99 36.57
N VAL A 103 -5.82 13.20 35.26
CA VAL A 103 -5.30 12.26 34.25
C VAL A 103 -3.77 12.19 34.30
N THR A 104 -3.11 13.30 34.63
CA THR A 104 -1.66 13.40 34.70
C THR A 104 -1.10 12.75 35.96
N GLN A 105 -1.76 12.93 37.10
CA GLN A 105 -1.20 12.54 38.40
C GLN A 105 -1.88 11.30 39.01
N ASP A 106 -3.19 11.14 38.84
CA ASP A 106 -4.02 10.15 39.53
C ASP A 106 -4.98 9.46 38.54
N SER A 107 -4.46 8.90 37.44
CA SER A 107 -5.29 8.35 36.37
C SER A 107 -6.19 7.18 36.78
N TYR A 108 -5.96 6.57 37.94
CA TYR A 108 -6.78 5.48 38.48
C TYR A 108 -8.19 5.94 38.88
N VAL A 109 -8.42 7.24 39.06
CA VAL A 109 -9.73 7.79 39.47
C VAL A 109 -10.78 7.76 38.35
N PHE A 110 -10.37 7.49 37.11
CA PHE A 110 -11.28 7.42 35.97
C PHE A 110 -11.89 6.03 35.87
N ASP A 111 -13.02 5.87 36.56
CA ASP A 111 -13.93 4.73 36.46
C ASP A 111 -15.07 5.00 35.45
N SER A 112 -16.01 4.07 35.36
CA SER A 112 -17.19 4.17 34.51
C SER A 112 -18.08 5.37 34.85
N VAL A 113 -18.21 5.72 36.14
CA VAL A 113 -19.05 6.86 36.58
C VAL A 113 -18.41 8.18 36.14
N LEU A 114 -17.10 8.33 36.30
CA LEU A 114 -16.40 9.52 35.85
C LEU A 114 -16.34 9.59 34.31
N ALA A 115 -16.28 8.46 33.62
CA ALA A 115 -16.39 8.41 32.16
C ALA A 115 -17.73 8.98 31.68
N GLU A 116 -18.85 8.64 32.33
CA GLU A 116 -20.16 9.25 32.05
C GLU A 116 -20.16 10.77 32.28
N LYS A 117 -19.47 11.24 33.32
CA LYS A 117 -19.34 12.69 33.58
C LYS A 117 -18.48 13.40 32.52
N LEU A 118 -17.37 12.78 32.10
CA LEU A 118 -16.54 13.29 31.01
C LEU A 118 -17.32 13.30 29.68
N ALA A 119 -18.16 12.30 29.43
CA ALA A 119 -19.01 12.23 28.24
C ALA A 119 -19.90 13.48 28.09
N LEU A 120 -20.42 14.01 29.21
CA LEU A 120 -21.20 15.25 29.23
C LEU A 120 -20.38 16.49 28.83
N GLN A 121 -19.05 16.44 28.98
CA GLN A 121 -18.16 17.56 28.67
C GLN A 121 -17.68 17.58 27.22
N ILE A 122 -17.66 16.43 26.55
CA ILE A 122 -17.17 16.29 25.17
C ILE A 122 -17.79 17.32 24.21
N PRO A 123 -19.11 17.56 24.23
CA PRO A 123 -19.72 18.50 23.29
C PRO A 123 -19.23 19.95 23.39
N PHE A 124 -18.75 20.39 24.56
CA PHE A 124 -18.30 21.78 24.76
C PHE A 124 -16.87 22.02 24.28
N SER A 125 -15.98 21.02 24.39
CA SER A 125 -14.63 21.12 23.84
C SER A 125 -14.11 19.75 23.37
N PRO A 126 -14.46 19.32 22.16
CA PRO A 126 -13.99 18.04 21.63
C PRO A 126 -12.46 17.97 21.52
N SER A 127 -11.79 19.11 21.26
CA SER A 127 -10.33 19.18 21.19
C SER A 127 -9.67 18.90 22.56
N LYS A 128 -10.09 19.58 23.63
CA LYS A 128 -9.59 19.31 25.00
C LYS A 128 -9.90 17.89 25.44
N SER A 129 -11.07 17.36 25.06
CA SER A 129 -11.44 15.96 25.32
C SER A 129 -10.47 14.98 24.67
N LEU A 130 -10.09 15.20 23.40
CA LEU A 130 -9.11 14.35 22.73
C LEU A 130 -7.75 14.39 23.41
N ILE A 131 -7.29 15.58 23.84
CA ILE A 131 -6.03 15.73 24.58
C ILE A 131 -6.08 14.92 25.89
N LEU A 132 -7.19 15.02 26.62
CA LEU A 132 -7.36 14.30 27.87
C LEU A 132 -7.39 12.78 27.67
N ILE A 133 -8.18 12.30 26.69
CA ILE A 133 -8.24 10.88 26.35
C ILE A 133 -6.88 10.39 25.85
N ALA A 134 -6.13 11.19 25.10
CA ALA A 134 -4.78 10.87 24.67
C ALA A 134 -3.84 10.70 25.86
N LYS A 135 -3.86 11.62 26.82
CA LYS A 135 -3.09 11.55 28.07
C LYS A 135 -3.44 10.32 28.91
N TYR A 136 -4.72 9.98 28.99
CA TYR A 136 -5.17 8.74 29.62
C TYR A 136 -4.63 7.50 28.88
N GLY A 137 -4.74 7.50 27.55
CA GLY A 137 -4.25 6.43 26.67
C GLY A 137 -2.72 6.23 26.71
N GLU A 138 -1.92 7.27 27.01
CA GLU A 138 -0.48 7.13 27.25
C GLU A 138 -0.20 6.11 28.38
N LYS A 139 -1.07 6.06 29.40
CA LYS A 139 -0.99 5.17 30.57
C LYS A 139 -1.72 3.83 30.40
N PHE A 140 -2.22 3.50 29.20
CA PHE A 140 -3.03 2.32 28.93
C PHE A 140 -2.54 1.00 29.59
N SER A 141 -1.22 0.77 29.58
CA SER A 141 -0.63 -0.47 30.11
C SER A 141 -0.67 -0.60 31.63
N SER A 142 -0.83 0.51 32.36
CA SER A 142 -0.86 0.53 33.83
C SER A 142 -2.27 0.66 34.41
N LEU A 143 -3.29 0.72 33.56
CA LEU A 143 -4.68 0.92 33.97
C LEU A 143 -5.41 -0.43 34.07
N GLU A 144 -6.23 -0.58 35.11
CA GLU A 144 -7.04 -1.79 35.33
C GLU A 144 -8.24 -1.83 34.37
N HIS A 145 -8.92 -0.69 34.22
CA HIS A 145 -10.12 -0.52 33.38
C HIS A 145 -9.95 0.59 32.33
N PRO A 146 -9.03 0.43 31.35
CA PRO A 146 -8.72 1.51 30.40
C PRO A 146 -9.84 1.82 29.40
N TRP A 147 -10.87 0.98 29.32
CA TRP A 147 -11.86 1.01 28.24
C TRP A 147 -12.90 2.09 28.42
N ASP A 148 -13.31 2.39 29.66
CA ASP A 148 -14.42 3.31 29.93
C ASP A 148 -14.19 4.70 29.32
N ILE A 149 -12.96 5.23 29.43
CA ILE A 149 -12.57 6.51 28.83
C ILE A 149 -12.23 6.36 27.35
N LEU A 150 -11.54 5.30 26.95
CA LEU A 150 -11.11 5.14 25.56
C LEU A 150 -12.28 4.85 24.60
N ASP A 151 -13.33 4.20 25.07
CA ASP A 151 -14.51 3.90 24.24
C ASP A 151 -15.39 5.12 23.99
N LEU A 152 -15.20 6.21 24.76
CA LEU A 152 -15.81 7.52 24.45
C LEU A 152 -15.41 8.03 23.07
N LEU A 153 -14.23 7.65 22.56
CA LEU A 153 -13.80 7.94 21.19
C LEU A 153 -14.82 7.45 20.16
N PHE A 154 -15.43 6.29 20.40
CA PHE A 154 -16.42 5.70 19.50
C PHE A 154 -17.84 6.20 19.80
N TYR A 155 -18.24 6.22 21.07
CA TYR A 155 -19.57 6.67 21.48
C TYR A 155 -19.86 8.12 21.09
N HIS A 156 -18.84 8.99 21.15
CA HIS A 156 -18.94 10.40 20.77
C HIS A 156 -18.19 10.73 19.48
N SER A 157 -17.95 9.74 18.63
CA SER A 157 -17.23 9.91 17.35
C SER A 157 -17.76 11.07 16.51
N SER A 158 -19.07 11.30 16.48
CA SER A 158 -19.71 12.42 15.76
C SER A 158 -19.22 13.80 16.20
N LYS A 159 -18.72 13.95 17.43
CA LYS A 159 -18.15 15.19 17.96
C LYS A 159 -16.70 15.40 17.54
N PHE A 160 -15.99 14.33 17.18
CA PHE A 160 -14.57 14.38 16.81
C PHE A 160 -14.33 14.43 15.30
N VAL A 161 -15.35 14.13 14.48
CA VAL A 161 -15.27 14.15 13.01
C VAL A 161 -15.26 15.58 12.43
N GLY A 162 -15.44 16.61 13.27
CA GLY A 162 -15.37 18.01 12.86
C GLY A 162 -13.99 18.42 12.31
N LYS A 163 -13.97 19.44 11.44
CA LYS A 163 -12.75 19.90 10.73
C LYS A 163 -11.59 20.23 11.68
N GLU A 164 -11.89 20.81 12.84
CA GLU A 164 -10.88 21.23 13.82
C GLU A 164 -10.21 20.07 14.56
N THR A 165 -10.91 18.94 14.71
CA THR A 165 -10.45 17.80 15.53
C THR A 165 -10.16 16.54 14.74
N ALA A 166 -10.61 16.46 13.48
CA ALA A 166 -10.53 15.26 12.66
C ALA A 166 -9.12 14.67 12.58
N ILE A 167 -8.12 15.50 12.30
CA ILE A 167 -6.73 15.04 12.15
C ILE A 167 -6.18 14.50 13.47
N ASP A 168 -6.40 15.20 14.58
CA ASP A 168 -5.91 14.76 15.89
C ASP A 168 -6.65 13.52 16.38
N TYR A 169 -7.93 13.40 16.06
CA TYR A 169 -8.69 12.18 16.34
C TYR A 169 -8.16 10.97 15.55
N ILE A 170 -7.95 11.13 14.24
CA ILE A 170 -7.33 10.11 13.38
C ILE A 170 -5.95 9.70 13.93
N LYS A 171 -5.11 10.68 14.31
CA LYS A 171 -3.79 10.44 14.88
C LYS A 171 -3.86 9.69 16.20
N LEU A 172 -4.81 10.02 17.09
CA LEU A 172 -4.99 9.34 18.36
C LEU A 172 -5.38 7.87 18.18
N LEU A 173 -6.39 7.58 17.36
CA LEU A 173 -6.80 6.20 17.06
C LEU A 173 -5.63 5.38 16.50
N THR A 174 -4.86 5.98 15.59
CA THR A 174 -3.68 5.37 14.97
C THR A 174 -2.58 5.14 16.00
N TYR A 175 -2.30 6.12 16.86
CA TYR A 175 -1.31 6.03 17.92
C TYR A 175 -1.61 4.86 18.86
N LEU A 176 -2.86 4.76 19.33
CA LEU A 176 -3.28 3.69 20.23
C LEU A 176 -3.12 2.31 19.58
N CYS A 177 -3.55 2.13 18.33
CA CYS A 177 -3.35 0.88 17.60
C CYS A 177 -1.87 0.53 17.37
N ARG A 178 -1.01 1.53 17.10
CA ARG A 178 0.41 1.27 16.83
C ARG A 178 1.22 0.96 18.08
N ARG A 179 0.92 1.66 19.18
CA ARG A 179 1.79 1.69 20.37
C ARG A 179 1.27 0.81 21.50
N LYS A 180 -0.02 0.47 21.53
CA LYS A 180 -0.63 -0.30 22.62
C LYS A 180 -1.15 -1.63 22.06
N GLU A 181 -0.40 -2.71 22.28
CA GLU A 181 -0.68 -4.04 21.69
C GLU A 181 -2.07 -4.56 22.05
N ARG A 182 -2.42 -4.60 23.34
CA ARG A 182 -3.78 -4.99 23.77
C ARG A 182 -4.86 -4.07 23.18
N TYR A 183 -4.62 -2.76 23.02
CA TYR A 183 -5.60 -1.91 22.33
C TYR A 183 -5.78 -2.32 20.85
N ASN A 184 -4.68 -2.56 20.14
CA ASN A 184 -4.70 -3.04 18.76
C ASN A 184 -5.50 -4.34 18.63
N GLU A 185 -5.28 -5.30 19.52
CA GLU A 185 -5.97 -6.59 19.50
C GLU A 185 -7.50 -6.46 19.57
N TYR A 186 -8.01 -5.57 20.42
CA TYR A 186 -9.45 -5.42 20.67
C TYR A 186 -10.14 -4.34 19.83
N ARG A 187 -9.42 -3.29 19.40
CA ARG A 187 -10.03 -2.09 18.79
C ARG A 187 -9.53 -1.73 17.39
N SER A 188 -8.52 -2.42 16.83
CA SER A 188 -7.98 -2.09 15.50
C SER A 188 -9.02 -2.06 14.39
N MET A 189 -9.89 -3.07 14.32
CA MET A 189 -10.98 -3.09 13.33
C MET A 189 -11.94 -1.92 13.50
N GLN A 190 -12.34 -1.61 14.74
CA GLN A 190 -13.25 -0.49 15.02
C GLN A 190 -12.61 0.86 14.68
N CYS A 191 -11.32 1.04 14.98
CA CYS A 191 -10.55 2.23 14.58
C CYS A 191 -10.49 2.35 13.05
N PHE A 192 -10.15 1.25 12.37
CA PHE A 192 -10.05 1.21 10.92
C PHE A 192 -11.39 1.56 10.26
N ASP A 193 -12.48 0.91 10.69
CA ASP A 193 -13.83 1.17 10.18
C ASP A 193 -14.29 2.60 10.46
N THR A 194 -14.04 3.11 11.67
CA THR A 194 -14.37 4.50 12.03
C THR A 194 -13.65 5.46 11.11
N ILE A 195 -12.35 5.26 10.87
CA ILE A 195 -11.56 6.13 10.00
C ILE A 195 -12.05 6.05 8.56
N ALA A 196 -12.24 4.83 8.04
CA ALA A 196 -12.66 4.60 6.66
C ALA A 196 -14.04 5.21 6.40
N ILE A 197 -15.03 4.92 7.25
CA ILE A 197 -16.43 5.32 7.04
C ILE A 197 -16.63 6.83 7.25
N ALA A 198 -16.00 7.40 8.29
CA ALA A 198 -16.21 8.80 8.65
C ALA A 198 -15.38 9.76 7.79
N PHE A 199 -14.11 9.44 7.52
CA PHE A 199 -13.18 10.41 6.94
C PHE A 199 -12.96 10.27 5.44
N LEU A 200 -13.13 9.08 4.84
CA LEU A 200 -12.99 8.95 3.38
C LEU A 200 -14.12 9.65 2.60
N LYS A 201 -15.16 10.16 3.27
CA LYS A 201 -16.20 11.01 2.66
C LYS A 201 -15.91 12.50 2.80
N SER A 202 -14.80 12.87 3.45
CA SER A 202 -14.41 14.26 3.67
C SER A 202 -14.15 14.97 2.34
N LYS A 203 -14.43 16.27 2.31
CA LYS A 203 -14.03 17.16 1.20
C LYS A 203 -12.66 17.81 1.45
N ASP A 204 -12.14 17.68 2.66
CA ASP A 204 -10.86 18.25 3.05
C ASP A 204 -9.73 17.26 2.73
N VAL A 205 -8.84 17.69 1.85
CA VAL A 205 -7.73 16.88 1.33
C VAL A 205 -6.75 16.48 2.45
N GLU A 206 -6.49 17.33 3.43
CA GLU A 206 -5.54 17.01 4.51
C GLU A 206 -6.11 15.95 5.45
N ILE A 207 -7.43 15.98 5.69
CA ILE A 207 -8.14 14.92 6.42
C ILE A 207 -8.08 13.59 5.66
N LEU A 208 -8.29 13.62 4.33
CA LEU A 208 -8.22 12.42 3.50
C LEU A 208 -6.82 11.80 3.50
N LYS A 209 -5.76 12.62 3.39
CA LYS A 209 -4.37 12.14 3.50
C LYS A 209 -4.09 11.50 4.85
N ALA A 210 -4.48 12.18 5.94
CA ALA A 210 -4.33 11.66 7.28
C ALA A 210 -5.07 10.32 7.45
N ALA A 211 -6.28 10.21 6.90
CA ALA A 211 -7.05 8.97 6.91
C ALA A 211 -6.34 7.83 6.16
N TYR A 212 -5.88 8.05 4.93
CA TYR A 212 -5.14 7.02 4.17
C TYR A 212 -3.87 6.55 4.88
N CYS A 213 -3.03 7.48 5.35
CA CYS A 213 -1.82 7.15 6.12
C CYS A 213 -2.14 6.31 7.36
N SER A 214 -3.24 6.62 8.03
CA SER A 214 -3.69 5.92 9.23
C SER A 214 -4.23 4.53 8.91
N LEU A 215 -5.03 4.38 7.86
CA LEU A 215 -5.54 3.08 7.40
C LEU A 215 -4.39 2.15 7.00
N ILE A 216 -3.38 2.65 6.28
CA ILE A 216 -2.15 1.89 5.98
C ILE A 216 -1.47 1.47 7.28
N SER A 217 -1.27 2.43 8.20
CA SER A 217 -0.54 2.16 9.43
C SER A 217 -1.23 1.15 10.35
N ILE A 218 -2.55 1.17 10.44
CA ILE A 218 -3.34 0.23 11.25
C ILE A 218 -3.38 -1.14 10.59
N SER A 219 -3.66 -1.19 9.28
CA SER A 219 -3.74 -2.47 8.54
C SER A 219 -2.40 -3.21 8.46
N ASN A 220 -1.27 -2.51 8.45
CA ASN A 220 0.05 -3.12 8.53
C ASN A 220 0.37 -3.72 9.92
N LYS A 221 -0.35 -3.30 10.97
CA LYS A 221 -0.15 -3.76 12.35
C LYS A 221 -1.17 -4.81 12.78
N SER A 222 -2.31 -4.92 12.09
CA SER A 222 -3.39 -5.82 12.43
C SER A 222 -3.97 -6.50 11.18
N ASP A 223 -3.70 -7.81 11.05
CA ASP A 223 -4.25 -8.63 9.96
C ASP A 223 -5.78 -8.72 10.02
N LYS A 224 -6.39 -8.46 11.19
CA LYS A 224 -7.85 -8.42 11.35
C LYS A 224 -8.49 -7.36 10.47
N CYS A 225 -7.80 -6.24 10.24
CA CYS A 225 -8.26 -5.17 9.34
C CYS A 225 -8.24 -5.61 7.87
N ARG A 226 -7.55 -6.70 7.51
CA ARG A 226 -7.53 -7.25 6.14
C ARG A 226 -8.50 -8.44 5.98
N SER A 227 -9.29 -8.73 7.01
CA SER A 227 -10.29 -9.79 6.96
C SER A 227 -11.40 -9.47 5.95
N LYS A 228 -12.04 -10.52 5.43
CA LYS A 228 -13.16 -10.38 4.50
C LYS A 228 -14.30 -9.51 5.06
N GLU A 229 -14.60 -9.63 6.35
CA GLU A 229 -15.63 -8.81 7.00
C GLU A 229 -15.31 -7.31 6.94
N CYS A 230 -14.05 -6.93 7.17
CA CYS A 230 -13.62 -5.54 7.08
C CYS A 230 -13.66 -5.04 5.63
N LEU A 231 -13.26 -5.89 4.68
CA LEU A 231 -13.30 -5.57 3.25
C LEU A 231 -14.72 -5.32 2.75
N ASP A 232 -15.70 -6.12 3.19
CA ASP A 232 -17.10 -6.00 2.76
C ASP A 232 -17.75 -4.68 3.23
N ARG A 233 -17.28 -4.11 4.35
CA ARG A 233 -17.75 -2.81 4.87
C ARG A 233 -16.98 -1.60 4.31
N PHE A 234 -15.86 -1.83 3.64
CA PHE A 234 -14.96 -0.75 3.23
C PHE A 234 -15.60 0.16 2.16
N PRO A 235 -15.52 1.50 2.26
CA PRO A 235 -16.22 2.42 1.37
C PRO A 235 -15.48 2.61 0.04
N ILE A 236 -15.48 1.56 -0.79
CA ILE A 236 -14.79 1.47 -2.09
C ILE A 236 -15.11 2.66 -3.00
N ASN A 237 -16.37 3.13 -3.03
CA ASN A 237 -16.78 4.25 -3.87
C ASN A 237 -16.02 5.54 -3.54
N SER A 238 -15.61 5.75 -2.29
CA SER A 238 -14.82 6.91 -1.90
C SER A 238 -13.42 6.83 -2.50
N VAL A 239 -12.77 5.65 -2.42
CA VAL A 239 -11.47 5.43 -3.07
C VAL A 239 -11.55 5.66 -4.57
N LEU A 240 -12.60 5.14 -5.22
CA LEU A 240 -12.84 5.38 -6.64
C LEU A 240 -12.93 6.88 -6.97
N SER A 241 -13.70 7.65 -6.19
CA SER A 241 -13.80 9.09 -6.40
C SER A 241 -12.48 9.82 -6.16
N HIS A 242 -11.66 9.38 -5.20
CA HIS A 242 -10.36 9.99 -4.93
C HIS A 242 -9.35 9.68 -6.04
N LEU A 243 -9.37 8.47 -6.61
CA LEU A 243 -8.59 8.12 -7.81
C LEU A 243 -9.05 8.86 -9.07
N GLN A 244 -10.21 9.52 -9.04
CA GLN A 244 -10.72 10.38 -10.11
C GLN A 244 -10.49 11.87 -9.83
N SER A 245 -9.90 12.21 -8.68
CA SER A 245 -9.62 13.59 -8.29
C SER A 245 -8.56 14.22 -9.19
N SER A 246 -8.67 15.53 -9.39
CA SER A 246 -7.61 16.34 -10.00
C SER A 246 -6.44 16.63 -9.06
N ASN A 247 -6.57 16.32 -7.76
CA ASN A 247 -5.50 16.51 -6.80
C ASN A 247 -4.55 15.31 -6.83
N GLU A 248 -3.40 15.47 -7.47
CA GLU A 248 -2.38 14.42 -7.65
C GLU A 248 -1.86 13.86 -6.32
N ASP A 249 -1.72 14.70 -5.30
CA ASP A 249 -1.22 14.27 -3.99
C ASP A 249 -2.24 13.36 -3.28
N LEU A 250 -3.54 13.68 -3.37
CA LEU A 250 -4.60 12.80 -2.88
C LEU A 250 -4.62 11.47 -3.66
N VAL A 251 -4.47 11.50 -4.98
CA VAL A 251 -4.39 10.29 -5.81
C VAL A 251 -3.20 9.44 -5.37
N SER A 252 -2.04 10.04 -5.12
CA SER A 252 -0.84 9.36 -4.64
C SER A 252 -1.08 8.61 -3.32
N HIS A 253 -1.74 9.25 -2.34
CA HIS A 253 -2.09 8.61 -1.07
C HIS A 253 -3.09 7.46 -1.24
N ALA A 254 -4.07 7.60 -2.14
CA ALA A 254 -5.01 6.53 -2.47
C ALA A 254 -4.29 5.33 -3.14
N LEU A 255 -3.34 5.59 -4.04
CA LEU A 255 -2.51 4.55 -4.66
C LEU A 255 -1.61 3.85 -3.64
N GLN A 256 -0.98 4.60 -2.72
CA GLN A 256 -0.17 4.02 -1.65
C GLN A 256 -0.99 3.10 -0.73
N PHE A 257 -2.25 3.46 -0.47
CA PHE A 257 -3.17 2.60 0.26
C PHE A 257 -3.43 1.29 -0.50
N LEU A 258 -3.67 1.33 -1.81
CA LEU A 258 -3.87 0.13 -2.64
C LEU A 258 -2.63 -0.76 -2.75
N LEU A 259 -1.42 -0.21 -2.57
CA LEU A 259 -0.20 -1.00 -2.47
C LEU A 259 -0.12 -1.80 -1.15
N SER A 260 -0.78 -1.32 -0.10
CA SER A 260 -0.72 -1.92 1.25
C SER A 260 -1.96 -2.73 1.61
N TYR A 261 -3.05 -2.55 0.87
CA TYR A 261 -4.37 -3.07 1.22
C TYR A 261 -5.04 -3.72 0.01
N GLU A 262 -5.27 -5.04 0.11
CA GLU A 262 -5.82 -5.84 -0.97
C GLU A 262 -7.31 -5.61 -1.14
N LEU A 263 -7.70 -5.00 -2.27
CA LEU A 263 -9.09 -4.85 -2.67
C LEU A 263 -9.39 -5.73 -3.88
N THR A 264 -10.54 -6.39 -3.87
CA THR A 264 -11.08 -7.09 -5.05
C THR A 264 -12.25 -6.29 -5.59
N ASN A 265 -12.00 -5.44 -6.58
CA ASN A 265 -13.06 -4.64 -7.20
C ASN A 265 -12.72 -4.24 -8.65
N ASP A 266 -13.53 -4.72 -9.58
CA ASP A 266 -13.38 -4.49 -11.03
C ASP A 266 -13.34 -2.99 -11.39
N LYS A 267 -14.11 -2.15 -10.70
CA LYS A 267 -14.12 -0.69 -10.98
C LYS A 267 -12.81 -0.03 -10.57
N ILE A 268 -12.15 -0.50 -9.50
CA ILE A 268 -10.83 0.00 -9.11
C ILE A 268 -9.82 -0.36 -10.19
N LEU A 269 -9.82 -1.61 -10.65
CA LEU A 269 -8.91 -2.06 -11.71
C LEU A 269 -9.10 -1.23 -12.99
N ALA A 270 -10.35 -1.05 -13.43
CA ALA A 270 -10.67 -0.23 -14.59
C ALA A 270 -10.22 1.25 -14.42
N GLN A 271 -10.39 1.81 -13.22
CA GLN A 271 -9.96 3.17 -12.93
C GLN A 271 -8.43 3.30 -12.92
N LEU A 272 -7.68 2.31 -12.42
CA LEU A 272 -6.22 2.33 -12.44
C LEU A 272 -5.67 2.22 -13.87
N ILE A 273 -6.29 1.41 -14.73
CA ILE A 273 -5.96 1.36 -16.17
C ILE A 273 -6.17 2.75 -16.79
N LYS A 274 -7.29 3.41 -16.48
CA LYS A 274 -7.61 4.74 -16.99
C LYS A 274 -6.64 5.83 -16.51
N LEU A 275 -6.18 5.74 -15.26
CA LEU A 275 -5.20 6.69 -14.70
C LEU A 275 -3.90 6.69 -15.49
N ASN A 276 -3.48 5.52 -15.98
CA ASN A 276 -2.35 5.38 -16.89
C ASN A 276 -1.07 6.08 -16.40
N THR A 277 -0.70 5.85 -15.14
CA THR A 277 0.55 6.34 -14.53
C THR A 277 1.37 5.17 -14.01
N THR A 278 2.67 5.35 -13.84
CA THR A 278 3.57 4.30 -13.31
C THR A 278 3.10 3.82 -11.93
N SER A 279 2.71 4.74 -11.05
CA SER A 279 2.18 4.41 -9.72
C SER A 279 0.86 3.62 -9.78
N ALA A 280 -0.01 3.93 -10.75
CA ALA A 280 -1.23 3.16 -10.96
C ALA A 280 -0.94 1.75 -11.48
N THR A 281 0.06 1.59 -12.37
CA THR A 281 0.50 0.26 -12.83
C THR A 281 1.09 -0.57 -11.69
N LEU A 282 1.89 0.04 -10.81
CA LEU A 282 2.40 -0.65 -9.62
C LEU A 282 1.26 -1.10 -8.70
N ALA A 283 0.25 -0.26 -8.49
CA ALA A 283 -0.94 -0.64 -7.73
C ALA A 283 -1.71 -1.78 -8.42
N LEU A 284 -1.84 -1.77 -9.75
CA LEU A 284 -2.44 -2.87 -10.52
C LEU A 284 -1.68 -4.18 -10.32
N MET A 285 -0.35 -4.16 -10.43
CA MET A 285 0.48 -5.34 -10.21
C MET A 285 0.25 -5.91 -8.81
N LYS A 286 0.28 -5.05 -7.79
CA LYS A 286 0.05 -5.48 -6.41
C LYS A 286 -1.33 -6.11 -6.22
N LEU A 287 -2.37 -5.47 -6.75
CA LEU A 287 -3.73 -6.01 -6.69
C LEU A 287 -3.87 -7.32 -7.48
N CYS A 288 -3.09 -7.51 -8.55
CA CYS A 288 -3.07 -8.72 -9.37
C CYS A 288 -2.23 -9.88 -8.79
N GLU A 289 -1.55 -9.69 -7.66
CA GLU A 289 -1.10 -10.84 -6.86
C GLU A 289 -2.30 -11.70 -6.45
N ASN A 290 -3.48 -11.10 -6.28
CA ASN A 290 -4.73 -11.82 -6.13
C ASN A 290 -5.21 -12.40 -7.47
N GLN A 291 -5.43 -13.71 -7.50
CA GLN A 291 -5.85 -14.44 -8.69
C GLN A 291 -7.16 -13.93 -9.31
N LYS A 292 -8.13 -13.45 -8.52
CA LYS A 292 -9.41 -12.94 -9.05
C LYS A 292 -9.22 -11.65 -9.84
N ASN A 293 -8.45 -10.72 -9.31
CA ASN A 293 -8.11 -9.46 -9.99
C ASN A 293 -7.30 -9.74 -11.27
N ALA A 294 -6.33 -10.65 -11.19
CA ALA A 294 -5.54 -11.04 -12.34
C ALA A 294 -6.42 -11.69 -13.44
N LEU A 295 -7.37 -12.54 -13.05
CA LEU A 295 -8.33 -13.15 -13.97
C LEU A 295 -9.23 -12.11 -14.64
N TYR A 296 -9.67 -11.09 -13.90
CA TYR A 296 -10.42 -9.96 -14.46
C TYR A 296 -9.59 -9.22 -15.53
N MET A 297 -8.32 -8.91 -15.23
CA MET A 297 -7.41 -8.24 -16.17
C MET A 297 -7.17 -9.06 -17.45
N ALA A 298 -7.05 -10.38 -17.32
CA ALA A 298 -6.86 -11.27 -18.45
C ALA A 298 -8.14 -11.43 -19.31
N ASN A 299 -9.33 -11.36 -18.69
CA ASN A 299 -10.60 -11.41 -19.41
C ASN A 299 -10.91 -10.11 -20.16
N ASN A 300 -10.41 -8.99 -19.66
CA ASN A 300 -10.63 -7.66 -20.23
C ASN A 300 -9.35 -7.15 -20.88
N ASP A 301 -8.84 -7.87 -21.88
CA ASP A 301 -7.54 -7.61 -22.52
C ASP A 301 -7.49 -6.34 -23.41
N SER A 302 -8.56 -5.54 -23.44
CA SER A 302 -8.67 -4.35 -24.27
C SER A 302 -7.64 -3.27 -23.89
N TRP A 303 -7.15 -3.28 -22.65
CA TRP A 303 -6.08 -2.40 -22.21
C TRP A 303 -4.76 -2.67 -22.94
N LEU A 304 -4.54 -3.87 -23.50
CA LEU A 304 -3.33 -4.17 -24.30
C LEU A 304 -3.28 -3.42 -25.64
N LYS A 305 -4.39 -2.81 -26.06
CA LYS A 305 -4.43 -1.98 -27.26
C LYS A 305 -3.66 -0.66 -27.08
N TYR A 306 -3.47 -0.23 -25.83
CA TYR A 306 -2.79 1.01 -25.48
C TYR A 306 -1.75 0.72 -24.40
N ALA A 307 -0.49 1.08 -24.63
CA ALA A 307 0.55 0.85 -23.63
C ALA A 307 0.25 1.64 -22.33
N LEU A 308 0.30 0.95 -21.20
CA LEU A 308 0.15 1.50 -19.85
C LEU A 308 1.48 1.86 -19.20
N PRO A 309 1.66 3.08 -18.69
CA PRO A 309 1.98 4.29 -19.48
C PRO A 309 3.11 4.11 -20.49
N THR A 310 3.89 3.04 -20.37
CA THR A 310 4.96 2.68 -21.30
C THR A 310 4.83 1.20 -21.66
N THR A 311 5.41 0.80 -22.79
CA THR A 311 5.49 -0.60 -23.18
C THR A 311 6.13 -1.45 -22.08
N LEU A 312 7.17 -0.92 -21.42
CA LEU A 312 7.87 -1.60 -20.34
C LEU A 312 6.95 -1.91 -19.16
N GLU A 313 6.18 -0.93 -18.68
CA GLU A 313 5.27 -1.13 -17.55
C GLU A 313 4.13 -2.11 -17.87
N SER A 314 3.63 -2.08 -19.11
CA SER A 314 2.66 -3.07 -19.60
C SER A 314 3.24 -4.49 -19.59
N LEU A 315 4.47 -4.67 -20.07
CA LEU A 315 5.15 -5.97 -20.07
C LEU A 315 5.39 -6.48 -18.65
N LYS A 316 5.81 -5.61 -17.72
CA LYS A 316 5.97 -6.01 -16.32
C LYS A 316 4.64 -6.44 -15.70
N LEU A 317 3.53 -5.75 -16.02
CA LEU A 317 2.19 -6.14 -15.54
C LEU A 317 1.78 -7.50 -16.14
N ILE A 318 1.99 -7.73 -17.43
CA ILE A 318 1.77 -9.03 -18.06
C ILE A 318 2.59 -10.11 -17.36
N TYR A 319 3.89 -9.87 -17.16
CA TYR A 319 4.77 -10.81 -16.47
C TYR A 319 4.26 -11.15 -15.06
N CYS A 320 3.76 -10.16 -14.32
CA CYS A 320 3.10 -10.37 -13.02
C CYS A 320 1.84 -11.25 -13.13
N LEU A 321 0.99 -10.98 -14.13
CA LEU A 321 -0.24 -11.76 -14.37
C LEU A 321 0.04 -13.22 -14.72
N LEU A 322 1.12 -13.50 -15.45
CA LEU A 322 1.48 -14.85 -15.90
C LEU A 322 1.99 -15.76 -14.76
N ASN A 323 2.29 -15.21 -13.58
CA ASN A 323 2.55 -16.01 -12.38
C ASN A 323 1.37 -16.93 -12.00
N HIS A 324 0.16 -16.60 -12.44
CA HIS A 324 -1.03 -17.44 -12.27
C HIS A 324 -1.19 -18.40 -13.46
N LYS A 325 -0.98 -19.70 -13.24
CA LYS A 325 -1.05 -20.73 -14.32
C LYS A 325 -2.34 -20.71 -15.15
N GLN A 326 -3.48 -20.37 -14.54
CA GLN A 326 -4.77 -20.31 -15.25
C GLN A 326 -4.83 -19.17 -16.28
N ILE A 327 -4.02 -18.13 -16.09
CA ILE A 327 -3.99 -16.92 -16.90
C ILE A 327 -3.13 -17.11 -18.15
N GLN A 328 -2.08 -17.93 -18.07
CA GLN A 328 -1.16 -18.21 -19.18
C GLN A 328 -1.90 -18.69 -20.45
N LYS A 329 -2.85 -19.62 -20.29
CA LYS A 329 -3.67 -20.14 -21.40
C LYS A 329 -4.61 -19.09 -22.00
N LYS A 330 -5.08 -18.14 -21.19
CA LYS A 330 -5.96 -17.05 -21.66
C LYS A 330 -5.18 -16.05 -22.50
N PHE A 331 -4.02 -15.62 -22.03
CA PHE A 331 -3.18 -14.67 -22.77
C PHE A 331 -2.75 -15.21 -24.13
N ILE A 332 -2.27 -16.46 -24.23
CA ILE A 332 -1.83 -17.00 -25.52
C ILE A 332 -2.97 -17.12 -26.55
N SER A 333 -4.22 -17.18 -26.07
CA SER A 333 -5.42 -17.22 -26.91
C SER A 333 -5.91 -15.81 -27.30
N SER A 334 -5.39 -14.75 -26.67
CA SER A 334 -5.77 -13.36 -26.93
C SER A 334 -5.03 -12.79 -28.14
N GLN A 335 -5.80 -12.27 -29.11
CA GLN A 335 -5.23 -11.57 -30.25
C GLN A 335 -4.60 -10.22 -29.85
N ASN A 336 -5.22 -9.52 -28.90
CA ASN A 336 -4.72 -8.25 -28.40
C ASN A 336 -3.34 -8.44 -27.76
N PHE A 337 -3.14 -9.54 -27.02
CA PHE A 337 -1.85 -9.89 -26.44
C PHE A 337 -0.78 -10.18 -27.50
N LEU A 338 -1.07 -11.01 -28.50
CA LEU A 338 -0.09 -11.32 -29.55
C LEU A 338 0.28 -10.08 -30.34
N ASN A 339 -0.69 -9.22 -30.67
CA ASN A 339 -0.43 -7.95 -31.32
C ASN A 339 0.41 -7.02 -30.43
N PHE A 340 0.15 -6.98 -29.13
CA PHE A 340 0.94 -6.21 -28.18
C PHE A 340 2.39 -6.70 -28.09
N LEU A 341 2.64 -8.01 -28.09
CA LEU A 341 4.00 -8.56 -28.13
C LEU A 341 4.74 -8.17 -29.41
N VAL A 342 4.07 -8.22 -30.57
CA VAL A 342 4.63 -7.78 -31.86
C VAL A 342 5.01 -6.30 -31.80
N LEU A 343 4.10 -5.45 -31.32
CA LEU A 343 4.40 -4.02 -31.14
C LEU A 343 5.55 -3.79 -30.15
N SER A 344 5.59 -4.55 -29.06
CA SER A 344 6.62 -4.45 -28.04
C SER A 344 8.00 -4.90 -28.53
N SER A 345 8.05 -5.83 -29.49
CA SER A 345 9.29 -6.32 -30.07
C SER A 345 9.94 -5.33 -31.05
N ASN A 346 9.20 -4.35 -31.56
CA ASN A 346 9.71 -3.41 -32.55
C ASN A 346 10.50 -2.27 -31.89
N ASN A 347 11.77 -2.07 -32.29
CA ASN A 347 12.70 -1.12 -31.66
C ASN A 347 12.78 -1.29 -30.13
N ALA A 348 12.76 -2.53 -29.66
CA ALA A 348 12.76 -2.88 -28.25
C ALA A 348 14.10 -2.52 -27.59
N SER A 349 14.06 -1.95 -26.39
CA SER A 349 15.26 -1.83 -25.55
C SER A 349 15.66 -3.19 -24.97
N LYS A 350 16.89 -3.31 -24.46
CA LYS A 350 17.37 -4.52 -23.78
C LYS A 350 16.46 -4.97 -22.63
N GLU A 351 15.89 -4.05 -21.85
CA GLU A 351 14.97 -4.38 -20.75
C GLU A 351 13.66 -4.97 -21.27
N ILE A 352 13.17 -4.47 -22.40
CA ILE A 352 11.97 -4.99 -23.07
C ILE A 352 12.24 -6.40 -23.61
N LEU A 353 13.39 -6.63 -24.25
CA LEU A 353 13.78 -7.95 -24.76
C LEU A 353 13.88 -8.99 -23.63
N VAL A 354 14.47 -8.61 -22.50
CA VAL A 354 14.55 -9.49 -21.31
C VAL A 354 13.16 -9.83 -20.76
N LEU A 355 12.23 -8.86 -20.71
CA LEU A 355 10.85 -9.13 -20.29
C LEU A 355 10.09 -9.99 -21.29
N ILE A 356 10.26 -9.77 -22.59
CA ILE A 356 9.68 -10.62 -23.64
C ILE A 356 10.16 -12.06 -23.46
N LEU A 357 11.46 -12.28 -23.25
CA LEU A 357 12.01 -13.60 -22.94
C LEU A 357 11.34 -14.21 -21.69
N GLY A 358 11.23 -13.44 -20.61
CA GLY A 358 10.58 -13.88 -19.38
C GLY A 358 9.11 -14.27 -19.57
N ILE A 359 8.39 -13.53 -20.42
CA ILE A 359 7.00 -13.83 -20.81
C ILE A 359 6.94 -15.12 -21.62
N LEU A 360 7.76 -15.28 -22.66
CA LEU A 360 7.77 -16.46 -23.52
C LEU A 360 8.06 -17.75 -22.73
N LYS A 361 8.96 -17.69 -21.74
CA LYS A 361 9.26 -18.82 -20.83
C LYS A 361 8.06 -19.29 -20.02
N GLN A 362 7.07 -18.45 -19.78
CA GLN A 362 5.88 -18.77 -18.98
C GLN A 362 4.68 -19.21 -19.83
N LEU A 363 4.72 -19.01 -21.14
CA LEU A 363 3.59 -19.29 -22.01
C LEU A 363 3.60 -20.76 -22.48
N PRO A 364 2.43 -21.42 -22.52
CA PRO A 364 2.30 -22.73 -23.16
C PRO A 364 2.28 -22.55 -24.69
N LEU A 365 3.46 -22.35 -25.28
CA LEU A 365 3.64 -22.15 -26.71
C LEU A 365 3.35 -23.45 -27.50
N THR A 366 2.92 -23.28 -28.74
CA THR A 366 2.70 -24.35 -29.72
C THR A 366 3.25 -23.90 -31.07
N SER A 367 3.58 -24.85 -31.96
CA SER A 367 4.08 -24.52 -33.31
C SER A 367 3.13 -23.57 -34.05
N GLN A 368 1.82 -23.79 -33.97
CA GLN A 368 0.81 -22.89 -34.57
C GLN A 368 0.95 -21.44 -34.07
N LYS A 369 1.23 -21.23 -32.77
CA LYS A 369 1.40 -19.89 -32.19
C LYS A 369 2.73 -19.27 -32.57
N ILE A 370 3.79 -20.06 -32.73
CA ILE A 370 5.07 -19.58 -33.28
C ILE A 370 4.86 -19.11 -34.72
N THR A 371 4.16 -19.88 -35.57
CA THR A 371 3.85 -19.47 -36.95
C THR A 371 3.03 -18.17 -36.99
N GLU A 372 2.11 -17.99 -36.04
CA GLU A 372 1.32 -16.76 -35.96
C GLU A 372 2.20 -15.54 -35.62
N LEU A 373 3.13 -15.68 -34.68
CA LEU A 373 4.09 -14.63 -34.32
C LEU A 373 5.06 -14.33 -35.48
N GLU A 374 5.55 -15.35 -36.17
CA GLU A 374 6.40 -15.22 -37.36
C GLU A 374 5.70 -14.45 -38.48
N LYS A 375 4.45 -14.80 -38.81
CA LYS A 375 3.64 -14.09 -39.81
C LYS A 375 3.45 -12.61 -39.49
N LYS A 376 3.51 -12.24 -38.20
CA LYS A 376 3.41 -10.85 -37.73
C LYS A 376 4.78 -10.17 -37.57
N LYS A 377 5.85 -10.77 -38.07
CA LYS A 377 7.24 -10.26 -38.01
C LYS A 377 7.79 -10.11 -36.59
N PHE A 378 7.22 -10.81 -35.60
CA PHE A 378 7.69 -10.72 -34.21
C PHE A 378 9.18 -11.09 -34.09
N PHE A 379 9.61 -12.20 -34.70
CA PHE A 379 10.99 -12.68 -34.59
C PHE A 379 11.98 -11.78 -35.35
N SER A 380 11.63 -11.34 -36.56
CA SER A 380 12.38 -10.31 -37.29
C SER A 380 12.60 -9.05 -36.43
N ASN A 381 11.56 -8.55 -35.76
CA ASN A 381 11.66 -7.39 -34.89
C ASN A 381 12.60 -7.63 -33.69
N ILE A 382 12.61 -8.83 -33.12
CA ILE A 382 13.52 -9.20 -32.01
C ILE A 382 14.98 -9.17 -32.48
N VAL A 383 15.28 -9.75 -33.65
CA VAL A 383 16.64 -9.75 -34.21
C VAL A 383 17.11 -8.31 -34.41
N GLN A 384 16.32 -7.51 -35.15
CA GLN A 384 16.65 -6.12 -35.44
C GLN A 384 16.81 -5.28 -34.17
N SER A 385 15.96 -5.49 -33.17
CA SER A 385 16.06 -4.74 -31.90
C SER A 385 17.30 -5.12 -31.10
N ALA A 386 17.72 -6.39 -31.12
CA ALA A 386 18.95 -6.82 -30.48
C ALA A 386 20.17 -6.21 -31.17
N ASP A 387 20.21 -6.25 -32.51
CA ASP A 387 21.29 -5.63 -33.30
C ASP A 387 21.39 -4.12 -33.02
N ASN A 388 20.25 -3.43 -32.95
CA ASN A 388 20.20 -2.00 -32.64
C ASN A 388 20.67 -1.68 -31.21
N CYS A 389 20.44 -2.57 -30.24
CA CYS A 389 20.92 -2.41 -28.87
C CYS A 389 22.43 -2.58 -28.76
N ASN A 390 23.00 -3.49 -29.57
CA ASN A 390 24.43 -3.80 -29.62
C ASN A 390 25.05 -4.01 -28.23
N CYS A 391 24.46 -4.90 -27.44
CA CYS A 391 24.93 -5.19 -26.09
C CYS A 391 24.71 -6.65 -25.69
N GLU A 392 25.62 -7.17 -24.86
CA GLU A 392 25.63 -8.57 -24.42
C GLU A 392 24.27 -9.05 -23.86
N LEU A 393 23.56 -8.21 -23.09
CA LEU A 393 22.26 -8.57 -22.53
C LEU A 393 21.16 -8.74 -23.60
N SER A 394 21.16 -7.92 -24.66
CA SER A 394 20.19 -8.08 -25.74
C SER A 394 20.49 -9.31 -26.58
N ASP A 395 21.77 -9.62 -26.80
CA ASP A 395 22.21 -10.81 -27.54
C ASP A 395 21.90 -12.09 -26.77
N GLN A 396 22.17 -12.09 -25.46
CA GLN A 396 21.77 -13.18 -24.58
C GLN A 396 20.25 -13.37 -24.59
N ALA A 397 19.46 -12.29 -24.57
CA ALA A 397 18.01 -12.39 -24.67
C ALA A 397 17.57 -12.98 -26.01
N ARG A 398 18.16 -12.51 -27.13
CA ARG A 398 17.92 -13.03 -28.48
C ARG A 398 18.20 -14.52 -28.56
N TYR A 399 19.38 -15.00 -28.15
CA TYR A 399 19.70 -16.42 -28.21
C TYR A 399 18.73 -17.29 -27.41
N ASN A 400 18.37 -16.84 -26.21
CA ASN A 400 17.40 -17.56 -25.38
C ASN A 400 15.98 -17.56 -25.95
N ILE A 401 15.55 -16.46 -26.61
CA ILE A 401 14.26 -16.43 -27.31
C ILE A 401 14.26 -17.44 -28.45
N PHE A 402 15.29 -17.43 -29.30
CA PHE A 402 15.35 -18.31 -30.45
C PHE A 402 15.57 -19.78 -30.10
N GLU A 403 16.18 -20.05 -28.95
CA GLU A 403 16.21 -21.41 -28.43
C GLU A 403 14.81 -21.93 -28.05
N ILE A 404 13.97 -21.08 -27.43
CA ILE A 404 12.56 -21.43 -27.17
C ILE A 404 11.84 -21.68 -28.50
N VAL A 405 12.01 -20.79 -29.47
CA VAL A 405 11.38 -20.92 -30.80
C VAL A 405 11.77 -22.23 -31.47
N ALA A 406 13.08 -22.51 -31.51
CA ALA A 406 13.62 -23.72 -32.11
C ALA A 406 12.99 -24.96 -31.48
N GLN A 407 12.67 -25.01 -30.18
CA GLN A 407 12.02 -26.21 -29.59
C GLN A 407 10.74 -26.63 -30.32
N TYR A 408 10.02 -25.70 -30.94
CA TYR A 408 8.73 -25.95 -31.57
C TYR A 408 8.75 -26.04 -33.10
N GLN A 409 9.53 -25.19 -33.78
CA GLN A 409 9.62 -25.20 -35.24
C GLN A 409 10.79 -24.37 -35.77
N TYR A 410 11.07 -24.57 -37.05
CA TYR A 410 11.95 -23.70 -37.83
C TYR A 410 11.27 -22.36 -38.14
N THR A 411 12.03 -21.26 -38.08
CA THR A 411 11.66 -19.94 -38.61
C THR A 411 12.84 -19.38 -39.40
N LYS A 412 12.57 -18.54 -40.41
CA LYS A 412 13.63 -18.04 -41.32
C LYS A 412 14.73 -17.26 -40.59
N GLU A 413 14.36 -16.54 -39.53
CA GLU A 413 15.31 -15.77 -38.72
C GLU A 413 16.34 -16.64 -37.98
N LEU A 414 16.09 -17.94 -37.83
CA LEU A 414 17.07 -18.85 -37.21
C LEU A 414 18.39 -18.90 -37.98
N ILE A 415 18.38 -18.69 -39.30
CA ILE A 415 19.61 -18.62 -40.12
C ILE A 415 20.50 -17.48 -39.63
N GLY A 416 19.99 -16.24 -39.61
CA GLY A 416 20.78 -15.08 -39.20
C GLY A 416 21.22 -15.16 -37.73
N VAL A 417 20.35 -15.68 -36.85
CA VAL A 417 20.74 -15.88 -35.44
C VAL A 417 21.80 -16.99 -35.30
N CYS A 418 21.77 -18.01 -36.17
CA CYS A 418 22.80 -19.03 -36.24
C CYS A 418 24.15 -18.43 -36.65
N GLU A 419 24.19 -17.58 -37.69
CA GLU A 419 25.40 -16.87 -38.14
C GLU A 419 26.03 -16.05 -37.00
N CYS A 420 25.20 -15.29 -36.27
CA CYS A 420 25.68 -14.54 -35.09
C CYS A 420 26.23 -15.49 -34.01
N ALA A 421 25.54 -16.59 -33.71
CA ALA A 421 25.97 -17.53 -32.69
C ALA A 421 27.26 -18.28 -33.08
N VAL A 422 27.44 -18.60 -34.37
CA VAL A 422 28.68 -19.19 -34.89
C VAL A 422 29.83 -18.21 -34.69
N THR A 423 29.65 -16.95 -35.06
CA THR A 423 30.67 -15.88 -34.92
C THR A 423 31.10 -15.74 -33.46
N GLU A 424 30.15 -15.61 -32.52
CA GLU A 424 30.42 -15.51 -31.08
C GLU A 424 31.24 -16.71 -30.54
N ILE A 425 30.99 -17.93 -31.06
CA ILE A 425 31.74 -19.12 -30.67
C ILE A 425 33.17 -19.11 -31.23
N LEU A 426 33.31 -18.76 -32.52
CA LEU A 426 34.60 -18.75 -33.21
C LEU A 426 35.56 -17.71 -32.63
N GLU A 427 35.01 -16.54 -32.29
CA GLU A 427 35.74 -15.43 -31.68
C GLU A 427 35.96 -15.62 -30.17
N MET A 428 35.37 -16.66 -29.58
CA MET A 428 35.43 -16.97 -28.15
C MET A 428 34.95 -15.82 -27.25
N GLU A 429 33.89 -15.15 -27.68
CA GLU A 429 33.30 -14.03 -26.96
C GLU A 429 32.55 -14.46 -25.68
N SER A 430 32.05 -13.47 -24.93
CA SER A 430 31.46 -13.65 -23.60
C SER A 430 30.24 -14.59 -23.59
N LEU A 431 29.45 -14.62 -24.67
CA LEU A 431 28.24 -15.44 -24.78
C LEU A 431 28.48 -16.74 -25.55
N SER A 432 29.73 -17.13 -25.80
CA SER A 432 30.08 -18.37 -26.51
C SER A 432 29.44 -19.63 -25.90
N SER A 433 29.12 -19.62 -24.60
CA SER A 433 28.41 -20.72 -23.93
C SER A 433 26.93 -20.79 -24.30
N GLU A 434 26.25 -19.64 -24.31
CA GLU A 434 24.84 -19.50 -24.69
C GLU A 434 24.65 -19.77 -26.18
N ALA A 435 25.50 -19.18 -27.01
CA ALA A 435 25.55 -19.41 -28.44
C ALA A 435 25.75 -20.89 -28.76
N PHE A 436 26.68 -21.57 -28.06
CA PHE A 436 26.90 -23.01 -28.22
C PHE A 436 25.64 -23.84 -27.93
N ARG A 437 24.91 -23.53 -26.86
CA ARG A 437 23.67 -24.25 -26.52
C ARG A 437 22.60 -24.05 -27.59
N LEU A 438 22.46 -22.82 -28.11
CA LEU A 438 21.55 -22.56 -29.22
C LEU A 438 21.96 -23.37 -30.45
N VAL A 439 23.22 -23.30 -30.86
CA VAL A 439 23.75 -24.02 -32.03
C VAL A 439 23.47 -25.52 -31.96
N LEU A 440 23.71 -26.17 -30.82
CA LEU A 440 23.38 -27.60 -30.65
C LEU A 440 21.91 -27.90 -30.92
N LEU A 441 21.02 -27.00 -30.49
CA LEU A 441 19.60 -27.13 -30.71
C LEU A 441 19.21 -26.89 -32.17
N LEU A 442 19.97 -26.06 -32.89
CA LEU A 442 19.77 -25.75 -34.30
C LEU A 442 20.30 -26.82 -35.25
N CYS A 443 21.15 -27.75 -34.80
CA CYS A 443 21.65 -28.86 -35.62
C CYS A 443 20.56 -29.76 -36.21
N ARG A 444 19.34 -29.72 -35.68
CA ARG A 444 18.18 -30.44 -36.25
C ARG A 444 17.59 -29.80 -37.52
N TYR A 445 17.99 -28.57 -37.83
CA TYR A 445 17.51 -27.81 -38.98
C TYR A 445 18.59 -27.79 -40.07
N PRO A 446 18.36 -28.46 -41.23
CA PRO A 446 19.33 -28.55 -42.31
C PRO A 446 19.89 -27.19 -42.75
N GLU A 447 19.03 -26.18 -42.78
CA GLU A 447 19.38 -24.81 -43.17
C GLU A 447 20.41 -24.20 -42.22
N CYS A 448 20.28 -24.43 -40.91
CA CYS A 448 21.24 -23.94 -39.92
C CYS A 448 22.55 -24.75 -39.95
N VAL A 449 22.49 -26.05 -40.25
CA VAL A 449 23.69 -26.90 -40.40
C VAL A 449 24.55 -26.43 -41.57
N ARG A 450 23.93 -26.04 -42.69
CA ARG A 450 24.64 -25.45 -43.83
C ARG A 450 25.39 -24.17 -43.43
N VAL A 451 24.76 -23.29 -42.66
CA VAL A 451 25.41 -22.09 -42.10
C VAL A 451 26.62 -22.47 -41.23
N MET A 452 26.44 -23.38 -40.27
CA MET A 452 27.53 -23.81 -39.37
C MET A 452 28.74 -24.38 -40.13
N ARG A 453 28.50 -25.09 -41.24
CA ARG A 453 29.56 -25.62 -42.12
C ARG A 453 30.21 -24.51 -42.93
N LYS A 454 29.40 -23.70 -43.62
CA LYS A 454 29.85 -22.57 -44.44
C LYS A 454 30.73 -21.60 -43.65
N ASP A 455 30.35 -21.30 -42.42
CA ASP A 455 31.05 -20.36 -41.55
C ASP A 455 32.21 -21.01 -40.76
N GLY A 456 32.51 -22.29 -41.01
CA GLY A 456 33.71 -22.96 -40.49
C GLY A 456 33.63 -23.45 -39.05
N LEU A 457 32.44 -23.55 -38.45
CA LEU A 457 32.28 -24.03 -37.07
C LEU A 457 32.69 -25.50 -36.91
N VAL A 458 32.44 -26.33 -37.93
CA VAL A 458 32.84 -27.74 -37.95
C VAL A 458 34.36 -27.89 -37.94
N ASP A 459 35.06 -27.11 -38.79
CA ASP A 459 36.51 -27.09 -38.84
C ASP A 459 37.11 -26.59 -37.52
N PHE A 460 36.50 -25.55 -36.94
CA PHE A 460 36.91 -25.02 -35.65
C PHE A 460 36.87 -26.11 -34.58
N TYR A 461 35.74 -26.81 -34.41
CA TYR A 461 35.64 -27.85 -33.39
C TYR A 461 36.50 -29.07 -33.68
N THR A 462 36.67 -29.46 -34.95
CA THR A 462 37.57 -30.54 -35.38
C THR A 462 39.02 -30.25 -34.96
N LYS A 463 39.49 -29.01 -35.18
CA LYS A 463 40.84 -28.58 -34.75
C LYS A 463 40.97 -28.56 -33.22
N HIS A 464 39.90 -28.22 -32.51
CA HIS A 464 39.88 -28.11 -31.05
C HIS A 464 39.62 -29.43 -30.30
N MET A 465 39.44 -30.56 -30.99
CA MET A 465 39.30 -31.89 -30.35
C MET A 465 40.51 -32.28 -29.48
N LYS A 466 41.69 -31.73 -29.77
CA LYS A 466 42.92 -31.94 -28.98
C LYS A 466 43.06 -30.96 -27.80
N ASN A 467 42.28 -29.88 -27.75
CA ASN A 467 42.34 -28.87 -26.69
C ASN A 467 41.56 -29.36 -25.46
N SER A 468 42.23 -29.57 -24.32
CA SER A 468 41.61 -30.10 -23.10
C SER A 468 40.43 -29.28 -22.58
N LYS A 469 40.42 -27.95 -22.79
CA LYS A 469 39.34 -27.06 -22.33
C LYS A 469 38.10 -27.13 -23.22
N MET A 470 38.28 -27.33 -24.53
CA MET A 470 37.17 -27.32 -25.50
C MET A 470 36.75 -28.71 -25.97
N LYS A 471 37.56 -29.74 -25.73
CA LYS A 471 37.34 -31.12 -26.17
C LYS A 471 35.92 -31.62 -25.90
N LYS A 472 35.37 -31.33 -24.72
CA LYS A 472 34.01 -31.75 -24.36
C LYS A 472 32.94 -31.07 -25.24
N ARG A 473 33.04 -29.76 -25.47
CA ARG A 473 32.11 -29.02 -26.35
C ARG A 473 32.26 -29.47 -27.81
N ALA A 474 33.51 -29.60 -28.27
CA ALA A 474 33.83 -30.08 -29.61
C ALA A 474 33.23 -31.46 -29.88
N GLN A 475 33.43 -32.40 -28.95
CA GLN A 475 32.89 -33.75 -29.06
C GLN A 475 31.37 -33.74 -29.13
N ILE A 476 30.70 -33.03 -28.20
CA ILE A 476 29.22 -32.97 -28.19
C ILE A 476 28.69 -32.38 -29.51
N PHE A 477 29.29 -31.32 -30.02
CA PHE A 477 28.86 -30.70 -31.26
C PHE A 477 29.06 -31.61 -32.47
N LEU A 478 30.26 -32.20 -32.63
CA LEU A 478 30.56 -33.09 -33.75
C LEU A 478 29.72 -34.38 -33.72
N GLU A 479 29.32 -34.86 -32.54
CA GLU A 479 28.39 -35.98 -32.40
C GLU A 479 26.93 -35.59 -32.70
N THR A 480 26.57 -34.30 -32.58
CA THR A 480 25.20 -33.81 -32.75
C THR A 480 24.92 -33.35 -34.17
N ILE A 481 25.93 -32.78 -34.86
CA ILE A 481 25.76 -32.27 -36.22
C ILE A 481 25.62 -33.43 -37.22
N PRO A 482 24.58 -33.45 -38.07
CA PRO A 482 24.41 -34.51 -39.06
C PRO A 482 25.56 -34.53 -40.08
N ASP A 483 26.07 -35.72 -40.41
CA ASP A 483 27.22 -35.92 -41.30
C ASP A 483 26.97 -35.45 -42.74
N ASP A 484 25.72 -35.49 -43.21
CA ASP A 484 25.38 -35.23 -44.61
C ASP A 484 23.94 -34.70 -44.76
N TYR A 485 23.80 -33.47 -45.23
CA TYR A 485 22.67 -33.02 -46.04
C TYR A 485 23.29 -32.70 -47.38
N GLY A 486 23.19 -33.61 -48.36
CA GLY A 486 23.90 -33.50 -49.63
C GLY A 486 23.79 -32.09 -50.22
N ASP A 487 24.93 -31.56 -50.67
CA ASP A 487 25.12 -30.24 -51.29
C ASP A 487 24.35 -30.05 -52.63
N ASP A 488 23.35 -30.89 -52.93
CA ASP A 488 22.82 -31.08 -54.29
C ASP A 488 21.58 -30.25 -54.67
N ASP A 489 21.07 -29.38 -53.80
CA ASP A 489 20.02 -28.42 -54.18
C ASP A 489 20.54 -26.98 -54.09
N ASP A 490 21.10 -26.52 -55.22
CA ASP A 490 21.36 -25.12 -55.55
C ASP A 490 20.07 -24.31 -55.31
N TYR A 491 19.99 -23.65 -54.14
CA TYR A 491 18.94 -22.70 -53.82
C TYR A 491 19.17 -21.44 -54.67
N ASN A 492 18.52 -21.35 -55.83
CA ASN A 492 18.39 -20.09 -56.55
C ASN A 492 17.54 -19.12 -55.72
N GLU A 493 18.16 -18.07 -55.19
CA GLU A 493 17.50 -16.96 -54.47
C GLU A 493 16.48 -16.22 -55.35
N GLU A 494 16.48 -16.40 -56.67
CA GLU A 494 15.64 -15.66 -57.63
C GLU A 494 14.20 -16.18 -57.77
N ASP A 495 13.87 -17.40 -57.31
CA ASP A 495 12.53 -17.98 -57.55
C ASP A 495 11.45 -17.55 -56.53
N TYR A 496 11.81 -16.80 -55.47
CA TYR A 496 10.84 -16.34 -54.46
C TYR A 496 10.38 -14.88 -54.63
N GLU A 497 11.06 -14.05 -55.44
CA GLU A 497 10.59 -12.68 -55.72
C GLU A 497 9.43 -12.63 -56.74
N ASN A 498 9.17 -13.72 -57.47
CA ASN A 498 8.12 -13.78 -58.51
C ASN A 498 6.79 -14.44 -58.09
N ALA A 499 6.62 -14.83 -56.82
CA ALA A 499 5.30 -15.24 -56.31
C ALA A 499 4.44 -14.00 -56.00
N GLY A 500 4.04 -13.31 -57.07
CA GLY A 500 3.15 -12.16 -57.03
C GLY A 500 1.82 -12.46 -56.34
N TYR A 501 1.50 -11.64 -55.37
CA TYR A 501 0.15 -11.49 -54.83
C TYR A 501 -0.81 -11.08 -55.96
N THR A 502 -1.60 -12.03 -56.47
CA THR A 502 -2.83 -11.70 -57.18
C THR A 502 -3.87 -11.29 -56.15
N TYR A 503 -4.12 -9.98 -56.04
CA TYR A 503 -5.37 -9.47 -55.50
C TYR A 503 -6.48 -9.75 -56.51
N SER A 504 -7.53 -10.45 -56.06
CA SER A 504 -8.84 -10.47 -56.71
C SER A 504 -9.82 -9.72 -55.79
N ASP A 505 -10.56 -8.80 -56.41
CA ASP A 505 -11.53 -7.85 -55.83
C ASP A 505 -12.49 -8.43 -54.78
#